data_AF-A0A7Y1UU70-F1
#
_entry.id   AF-A0A7Y1UU70-F1
#
_cell.length_a   1.000
_cell.length_b   1.000
_cell.length_c   1.000
_cell.angle_alpha   90.00
_cell.angle_beta   90.00
_cell.angle_gamma   90.00
#
_symmetry.space_group_name_H-M   'P 1'
#
loop_
_entity.id
_entity.type
_entity.pdbx_description
1 polymer ?
#
loop_
_entity_poly.entity_id
_entity_poly.type
_entity_poly.pdbx_seq_one_letter_code
_entity_poly.pdbx_strand_id
1 'polypeptide(L)' 'MAGTENVTVRIGLQSVRELELEVADAQAVIDAVKSAMSSDDPVAWITDAKGTRHGIAVDKLGFIGVEGDESKTVGFG' A
#
# COMPACT_ATOMS: atom_id res chain seq x y z
N MET A 1 21.44 -28.53 -2.58
CA MET A 1 20.64 -28.38 -1.36
C MET A 1 19.90 -27.06 -1.49
N ALA A 2 18.58 -27.08 -1.68
CA ALA A 2 17.78 -25.86 -1.71
C ALA A 2 17.63 -25.40 -0.26
N GLY A 3 18.21 -24.25 0.09
CA GLY A 3 18.02 -23.64 1.40
C GLY A 3 16.57 -23.20 1.54
N THR A 4 15.89 -23.66 2.58
CA THR A 4 14.54 -23.17 2.89
C THR A 4 14.68 -21.75 3.41
N GLU A 5 14.48 -20.76 2.55
CA GLU A 5 14.43 -19.36 2.94
C GLU A 5 13.15 -19.16 3.78
N ASN A 6 13.33 -18.83 5.05
CA ASN A 6 12.20 -18.57 5.95
C ASN A 6 11.55 -17.25 5.55
N VAL A 7 10.29 -17.30 5.11
CA VAL A 7 9.49 -16.12 4.77
C VAL A 7 8.63 -15.74 5.97
N THR A 8 8.79 -14.52 6.48
CA THR A 8 7.97 -14.00 7.56
C THR A 8 6.68 -13.40 6.98
N VAL A 9 5.52 -13.94 7.38
CA VAL A 9 4.19 -13.43 6.97
C VAL A 9 3.49 -12.83 8.20
N ARG A 10 3.06 -11.57 8.10
CA ARG A 10 2.29 -10.86 9.15
C ARG A 10 0.87 -10.62 8.65
N ILE A 11 -0.14 -11.02 9.44
CA ILE A 11 -1.56 -10.90 9.08
C ILE A 11 -2.23 -9.95 10.09
N GLY A 12 -2.70 -8.79 9.63
CA GLY A 12 -3.49 -7.84 10.43
C GLY A 12 -4.99 -8.09 10.27
N LEU A 13 -5.78 -7.83 11.33
CA LEU A 13 -7.24 -8.03 11.38
C LEU A 13 -8.00 -6.70 11.45
N GLN A 14 -9.30 -6.71 11.14
CA GLN A 14 -10.22 -5.55 10.97
C GLN A 14 -10.20 -4.44 12.03
N SER A 15 -9.60 -4.65 13.22
CA SER A 15 -9.52 -3.63 14.28
C SER A 15 -8.15 -2.94 14.39
N VAL A 16 -7.40 -2.82 13.29
CA VAL A 16 -6.34 -1.79 13.23
C VAL A 16 -7.03 -0.49 12.85
N ARG A 17 -7.11 0.48 13.77
CA ARG A 17 -7.87 1.72 13.55
C ARG A 17 -7.33 2.47 12.34
N GLU A 18 -6.01 2.50 12.17
CA GLU A 18 -5.31 3.14 11.06
C GLU A 18 -4.00 2.36 10.78
N LEU A 19 -3.65 2.19 9.50
CA LEU A 19 -2.37 1.63 9.05
C LEU A 19 -1.61 2.76 8.35
N GLU A 20 -0.52 3.21 8.96
CA GLU A 20 0.37 4.21 8.39
C GLU A 20 1.56 3.53 7.71
N LEU A 21 1.78 3.86 6.43
CA LEU A 21 2.89 3.34 5.64
C LEU A 21 3.66 4.51 5.02
N GLU A 22 4.95 4.56 5.27
CA GLU A 22 5.86 5.44 4.52
C GLU A 22 6.17 4.78 3.18
N VAL A 23 5.85 5.46 2.08
CA VAL A 23 5.98 4.94 0.72
C VAL A 23 6.76 5.91 -0.16
N ALA A 24 7.48 5.38 -1.15
CA ALA A 24 8.28 6.20 -2.06
C ALA A 24 7.44 6.94 -3.10
N ASP A 25 6.29 6.39 -3.48
CA ASP A 25 5.38 6.95 -4.49
C ASP A 25 3.93 6.73 -4.06
N ALA A 26 3.27 7.83 -3.70
CA ALA A 26 1.87 7.80 -3.29
C ALA A 26 0.90 7.54 -4.46
N GLN A 27 1.22 7.97 -5.68
CA GLN A 27 0.35 7.76 -6.84
C GLN A 27 0.30 6.27 -7.21
N ALA A 28 1.45 5.59 -7.14
CA ALA A 28 1.51 4.15 -7.34
C ALA A 28 0.63 3.38 -6.33
N VAL A 29 0.56 3.83 -5.08
CA VAL A 29 -0.33 3.25 -4.06
C VAL A 29 -1.81 3.46 -4.43
N ILE A 30 -2.18 4.68 -4.82
CA ILE A 30 -3.55 5.01 -5.24
C ILE A 30 -3.99 4.11 -6.40
N ASP A 31 -3.13 3.93 -7.40
CA ASP A 31 -3.44 3.13 -8.59
C ASP A 31 -3.54 1.64 -8.26
N ALA A 32 -2.67 1.12 -7.39
CA ALA A 32 -2.74 -0.25 -6.90
C ALA A 32 -4.06 -0.53 -6.18
N VAL A 33 -4.51 0.39 -5.32
CA VAL A 33 -5.80 0.27 -4.63
C VAL A 33 -6.97 0.31 -5.61
N LYS A 34 -7.00 1.28 -6.53
CA LYS A 34 -8.06 1.38 -7.55
C LYS A 34 -8.15 0.10 -8.40
N SER A 35 -7.00 -0.43 -8.79
CA SER A 35 -6.91 -1.68 -9.55
C SER A 35 -7.48 -2.86 -8.76
N ALA A 36 -7.13 -2.99 -7.46
CA ALA A 36 -7.66 -4.05 -6.61
C ALA A 36 -9.17 -3.90 -6.36
N MET A 37 -9.68 -2.67 -6.24
CA MET A 37 -11.13 -2.43 -6.08
C MET A 37 -11.95 -2.84 -7.31
N SER A 38 -11.32 -2.85 -8.49
CA SER A 38 -11.96 -3.22 -9.76
C SER A 38 -11.71 -4.68 -10.15
N SER A 39 -10.93 -5.41 -9.34
CA SER A 39 -10.51 -6.79 -9.59
C SER A 39 -11.39 -7.79 -8.83
N ASP A 40 -11.41 -9.03 -9.30
CA ASP A 40 -11.98 -10.17 -8.57
C ASP A 40 -11.13 -10.58 -7.35
N ASP A 41 -9.87 -10.12 -7.28
CA ASP A 41 -8.99 -10.25 -6.11
C ASP A 41 -8.85 -8.91 -5.39
N PRO A 42 -9.58 -8.68 -4.28
CA PRO A 42 -9.65 -7.39 -3.60
C PRO A 42 -8.44 -7.15 -2.67
N VAL A 43 -7.22 -7.44 -3.13
CA VAL A 43 -5.99 -7.22 -2.36
C VAL A 43 -5.05 -6.27 -3.09
N ALA A 44 -4.80 -5.10 -2.51
CA ALA A 44 -3.78 -4.17 -2.96
C ALA A 44 -2.43 -4.51 -2.31
N TRP A 45 -1.40 -4.71 -3.13
CA TRP A 45 -0.04 -4.94 -2.66
C TRP A 45 0.76 -3.65 -2.70
N ILE A 46 1.20 -3.18 -1.54
CA ILE A 46 1.98 -1.94 -1.38
C ILE A 46 3.35 -2.29 -0.82
N THR A 47 4.40 -1.66 -1.33
CA THR A 47 5.75 -1.79 -0.79
C THR A 47 6.10 -0.51 -0.04
N ASP A 48 6.48 -0.63 1.22
CA ASP A 48 6.92 0.51 2.02
C ASP A 48 8.36 0.94 1.68
N ALA A 49 8.80 2.07 2.22
CA ALA A 49 10.15 2.60 2.03
C ALA A 49 11.26 1.66 2.54
N LYS A 50 10.93 0.66 3.37
CA LYS A 50 11.85 -0.36 3.89
C LYS A 50 11.91 -1.61 2.99
N GLY A 51 11.15 -1.63 1.90
CA GLY A 51 11.05 -2.78 1.00
C GLY A 51 10.12 -3.89 1.51
N THR A 52 9.36 -3.65 2.57
CA THR A 52 8.39 -4.63 3.08
C THR A 52 7.12 -4.56 2.25
N ARG A 53 6.60 -5.72 1.85
CA ARG A 53 5.38 -5.82 1.05
C ARG A 53 4.17 -6.08 1.95
N HIS A 54 3.17 -5.22 1.86
CA HIS A 54 1.92 -5.23 2.62
C HIS A 54 0.76 -5.59 1.70
N GLY A 55 -0.02 -6.60 2.08
CA GLY A 55 -1.28 -6.95 1.39
C GLY A 55 -2.46 -6.33 2.12
N ILE A 56 -3.22 -5.48 1.44
CA ILE A 56 -4.34 -4.73 2.00
C ILE A 56 -5.63 -5.18 1.33
N ALA A 57 -6.55 -5.74 2.11
CA ALA A 57 -7.89 -6.09 1.64
C ALA A 57 -8.72 -4.81 1.40
N VAL A 58 -8.93 -4.45 0.13
CA VAL A 58 -9.56 -3.15 -0.23
C VAL A 58 -11.05 -3.12 0.07
N ASP A 59 -11.70 -4.28 0.18
CA ASP A 59 -13.11 -4.42 0.55
C ASP A 59 -13.38 -4.11 2.04
N LYS A 60 -12.32 -3.95 2.85
CA LYS A 60 -12.39 -3.57 4.27
C LYS A 60 -11.90 -2.15 4.55
N LEU A 61 -11.52 -1.39 3.53
CA LEU A 61 -11.05 -0.02 3.72
C LEU A 61 -12.21 0.93 3.99
N GLY A 62 -12.08 1.73 5.06
CA GLY A 62 -12.99 2.84 5.33
C GLY A 62 -12.62 4.11 4.56
N PHE A 63 -11.33 4.45 4.55
CA PHE A 63 -10.76 5.58 3.80
C PHE A 63 -9.26 5.36 3.57
N ILE A 64 -8.67 6.11 2.65
CA ILE A 64 -7.21 6.24 2.48
C ILE A 64 -6.87 7.72 2.53
N GLY A 65 -6.03 8.10 3.49
CA GLY A 65 -5.38 9.41 3.53
C GLY A 65 -3.99 9.30 2.92
N VAL A 66 -3.62 10.27 2.09
CA VAL A 66 -2.26 10.42 1.55
C VAL A 66 -1.78 11.78 1.99
N GLU A 67 -0.73 11.81 2.81
CA GLU A 67 -0.08 13.03 3.27
C GLU A 67 1.35 13.05 2.74
N GLY A 68 1.72 14.13 2.07
CA GLY A 68 3.02 14.31 1.44
C GLY A 68 3.08 15.66 0.73
N ASP A 69 4.28 16.27 0.69
CA ASP A 69 4.50 17.56 0.04
C ASP A 69 4.13 17.40 -1.44
N GLU A 70 3.02 18.02 -1.86
CA GLU A 70 2.80 18.33 -3.26
C GLU A 70 4.12 18.91 -3.74
N SER A 71 4.82 18.19 -4.62
CA SER A 71 5.97 18.77 -5.30
C SER A 71 5.45 20.03 -5.95
N LYS A 72 5.70 21.19 -5.33
CA LYS A 72 5.31 22.50 -5.82
C LYS A 72 5.95 22.65 -7.19
N THR A 73 5.25 22.20 -8.21
CA THR A 73 5.53 22.58 -9.58
C THR A 73 4.93 23.97 -9.70
N VAL A 74 5.67 24.97 -9.23
CA VAL A 74 5.46 26.36 -9.62
C VAL A 74 5.92 26.46 -11.08
N GLY A 75 5.11 25.95 -11.99
CA GLY A 75 5.28 26.12 -13.43
C GLY A 75 4.56 27.39 -13.85
N PHE A 76 5.29 28.50 -13.98
CA PHE A 76 4.87 29.56 -14.89
C PHE A 76 5.31 29.13 -16.29
N GLY A 77 4.38 28.54 -17.05
CA GLY A 77 4.55 28.16 -18.45
C GLY A 77 3.20 27.98 -19.11
#